data_AF-A0A4U8Z0M1-F1
#
_entry.id   AF-A0A4U8Z0M1-F1
#
_cell.length_a   1.000
_cell.length_b   1.000
_cell.length_c   1.000
_cell.angle_alpha   90.00
_cell.angle_beta   90.00
_cell.angle_gamma   90.00
#
_symmetry.space_group_name_H-M   'P 1'
#
loop_
_entity.id
_entity.type
_entity.pdbx_description
1 polymer ?
#
loop_
_entity_poly.entity_id
_entity_poly.type
_entity_poly.pdbx_seq_one_letter_code
_entity_poly.pdbx_strand_id
1 'polypeptide(L)' 'MKATQRLSDLKVMSGDQLEQEILNLKKEQFNLRFQRATGQLENTARVRVVRRDIARLKTIAAQLRSGAVK' A
#
# COMPACT_ATOMS: atom_id res chain seq x y z
N MET A 1 4.99 -8.11 -12.13
CA MET A 1 3.58 -7.75 -11.86
C MET A 1 3.13 -8.45 -10.57
N LYS A 2 3.22 -7.81 -9.38
CA LYS A 2 2.49 -8.28 -8.18
C LYS A 2 1.03 -7.82 -8.31
N ALA A 3 0.33 -8.40 -9.28
CA ALA A 3 -1.07 -8.11 -9.50
C ALA A 3 -1.86 -8.74 -8.35
N THR A 4 -2.32 -7.89 -7.44
CA THR A 4 -3.36 -8.23 -6.46
C THR A 4 -2.88 -9.18 -5.36
N GLN A 5 -2.11 -8.67 -4.39
CA GLN A 5 -2.22 -9.25 -3.04
C GLN A 5 -3.70 -9.12 -2.66
N ARG A 6 -4.38 -10.27 -2.64
CA ARG A 6 -5.82 -10.31 -2.41
C ARG A 6 -6.06 -9.80 -0.99
N LEU A 7 -7.19 -9.15 -0.75
CA LEU A 7 -7.56 -8.65 0.60
C LEU A 7 -7.45 -9.76 1.66
N SER A 8 -7.61 -11.03 1.24
CA SER A 8 -7.35 -12.22 2.04
C SER A 8 -5.92 -12.30 2.56
N ASP A 9 -4.91 -12.05 1.71
CA ASP A 9 -3.51 -12.19 2.06
C ASP A 9 -3.10 -11.12 3.08
N LEU A 10 -3.67 -9.91 2.92
CA LEU A 10 -3.46 -8.78 3.84
C LEU A 10 -4.12 -8.98 5.21
N LYS A 11 -5.18 -9.79 5.30
CA LYS A 11 -5.82 -10.14 6.58
C LYS A 11 -5.02 -11.19 7.37
N VAL A 12 -4.16 -11.96 6.70
CA VAL A 12 -3.31 -12.99 7.33
C VAL A 12 -2.01 -12.38 7.88
N MET A 13 -1.63 -11.18 7.43
CA MET A 13 -0.44 -10.48 7.91
C MET A 13 -0.61 -9.95 9.33
N SER A 14 0.43 -10.06 10.14
CA SER A 14 0.47 -9.48 11.49
C SER A 14 0.42 -7.95 11.42
N GLY A 15 -0.07 -7.29 12.49
CA GLY A 15 -0.13 -5.83 12.59
C GLY A 15 1.20 -5.15 12.26
N ASP A 16 2.31 -5.69 12.76
CA ASP A 16 3.65 -5.14 12.52
C ASP A 16 4.08 -5.28 11.04
N GLN A 17 3.70 -6.38 10.39
CA GLN A 17 3.98 -6.59 8.97
C GLN A 17 3.20 -5.63 8.09
N LEU A 18 1.95 -5.31 8.47
CA LEU A 18 1.14 -4.30 7.78
C LEU A 18 1.77 -2.91 7.88
N GLU A 19 2.27 -2.53 9.06
CA GLU A 19 2.94 -1.24 9.25
C GLU A 19 4.23 -1.15 8.44
N GLN A 20 5.03 -2.21 8.43
CA GLN A 20 6.26 -2.27 7.63
C GLN A 20 5.97 -2.12 6.13
N GLU A 21 4.92 -2.78 5.63
CA GLU A 21 4.55 -2.69 4.21
C GLU A 21 3.99 -1.31 3.84
N ILE A 22 3.23 -0.67 4.74
CA ILE A 22 2.82 0.73 4.57
C ILE A 22 4.06 1.64 4.43
N LEU A 23 5.10 1.39 5.23
CA LEU A 23 6.33 2.17 5.22
C LEU A 23 7.09 1.98 3.89
N ASN A 24 7.17 0.75 3.39
CA ASN A 24 7.75 0.42 2.08
C ASN A 24 7.00 1.13 0.94
N LEU A 25 5.67 1.05 0.92
CA LEU A 25 4.85 1.69 -0.11
C LEU A 25 4.92 3.22 -0.05
N LYS A 26 5.10 3.82 1.13
CA LYS A 26 5.33 5.26 1.27
C LYS A 26 6.67 5.69 0.66
N LYS A 27 7.73 4.89 0.83
CA LYS A 27 9.02 5.14 0.17
C LYS A 27 8.87 5.06 -1.35
N GLU A 28 8.17 4.05 -1.84
CA GLU A 28 7.86 3.92 -3.28
C GLU A 28 7.05 5.11 -3.79
N GLN A 29 6.03 5.55 -3.04
CA GLN A 29 5.24 6.73 -3.37
C GLN A 29 6.10 7.99 -3.46
N PHE A 30 7.05 8.18 -2.54
CA PHE A 30 7.97 9.32 -2.56
C PHE A 30 8.84 9.29 -3.83
N ASN A 31 9.41 8.13 -4.16
CA ASN A 31 10.21 7.98 -5.38
C ASN A 31 9.38 8.25 -6.64
N LEU A 32 8.14 7.76 -6.71
CA LEU A 32 7.24 8.03 -7.84
C LEU A 32 6.86 9.51 -7.95
N ARG A 33 6.72 10.22 -6.82
CA ARG A 33 6.49 11.68 -6.80
C ARG A 33 7.73 12.42 -7.30
N PHE A 34 8.92 11.98 -6.91
CA PHE A 34 10.19 12.54 -7.36
C PHE A 34 10.37 12.34 -8.87
N GLN A 35 10.20 11.11 -9.35
CA GLN A 35 10.24 10.78 -10.79
C GLN A 35 9.21 11.58 -11.60
N ARG A 36 8.02 11.83 -11.03
CA ARG A 36 7.00 12.68 -11.66
C ARG A 36 7.46 14.13 -11.78
N ALA A 37 8.14 14.65 -10.75
CA ALA A 37 8.64 16.03 -10.74
C ALA A 37 9.83 16.20 -11.71
N THR A 38 10.67 15.17 -11.87
CA THR A 38 11.80 15.18 -12.83
C THR A 38 11.39 14.84 -14.26
N GLY A 39 10.13 14.48 -14.50
CA GLY A 39 9.63 14.11 -15.83
C GLY A 39 10.05 12.71 -16.31
N GLN A 40 10.68 11.91 -15.45
CA GLN A 40 11.19 10.56 -15.76
C GLN A 40 10.20 9.44 -15.39
N LEU A 41 8.94 9.78 -15.13
CA LEU A 41 7.94 8.80 -14.72
C LEU A 41 7.40 8.01 -15.92
N GLU A 42 7.91 6.80 -16.12
CA GLU A 42 7.47 5.91 -17.19
C GLU A 42 6.11 5.26 -16.91
N ASN A 43 5.84 4.89 -15.64
CA ASN A 43 4.63 4.15 -15.27
C ASN A 43 3.67 4.98 -14.40
N THR A 44 2.80 5.74 -15.05
CA THR A 44 1.78 6.57 -14.39
C THR A 44 0.69 5.74 -13.69
N ALA A 45 0.40 4.53 -14.18
CA ALA A 45 -0.57 3.62 -13.58
C ALA A 45 -0.11 3.17 -12.18
N ARG A 46 1.20 2.99 -11.97
CA ARG A 46 1.78 2.57 -10.68
C ARG A 46 1.46 3.56 -9.56
N VAL A 47 1.41 4.86 -9.85
CA VAL A 47 1.05 5.90 -8.87
C VAL A 47 -0.34 5.66 -8.28
N ARG A 48 -1.31 5.26 -9.12
CA ARG A 48 -2.69 4.96 -8.68
C ARG A 48 -2.74 3.66 -7.87
N VAL A 49 -1.96 2.66 -8.25
CA VAL A 49 -1.87 1.37 -7.56
C VAL A 49 -1.29 1.56 -6.15
N VAL A 50 -0.13 2.20 -6.02
CA VAL A 50 0.53 2.44 -4.73
C VAL A 50 -0.38 3.23 -3.77
N ARG A 51 -1.10 4.24 -4.27
CA ARG A 51 -2.06 5.00 -3.46
C ARG A 51 -3.18 4.12 -2.90
N ARG A 52 -3.72 3.22 -3.72
CA ARG A 52 -4.79 2.29 -3.31
C ARG A 52 -4.30 1.23 -2.34
N ASP A 53 -3.10 0.72 -2.54
CA ASP A 53 -2.54 -0.32 -1.68
C ASP A 53 -2.27 0.24 -0.27
N ILE A 54 -1.74 1.47 -0.16
CA ILE A 54 -1.63 2.18 1.12
C ILE A 54 -3.01 2.33 1.80
N ALA A 55 -4.04 2.71 1.05
CA ALA A 55 -5.38 2.89 1.60
C ALA A 55 -5.99 1.55 2.10
N ARG A 56 -5.81 0.45 1.36
CA ARG A 56 -6.26 -0.88 1.75
C ARG A 56 -5.57 -1.36 3.02
N LEU A 57 -4.25 -1.25 3.09
CA LEU A 57 -3.48 -1.65 4.29
C LEU A 57 -3.91 -0.85 5.52
N LYS A 58 -4.08 0.47 5.39
CA LYS A 58 -4.60 1.31 6.48
C LYS A 58 -6.01 0.91 6.92
N THR A 59 -6.87 0.53 5.97
CA THR A 59 -8.24 0.08 6.27
C THR A 59 -8.22 -1.22 7.07
N ILE A 60 -7.38 -2.19 6.67
CA ILE A 60 -7.25 -3.47 7.38
C ILE A 60 -6.64 -3.24 8.78
N ALA A 61 -5.61 -2.41 8.90
CA ALA A 61 -5.05 -2.04 10.19
C ALA A 61 -6.09 -1.38 11.11
N ALA A 62 -6.96 -0.52 10.55
CA ALA A 62 -8.06 0.07 11.30
C ALA A 62 -9.12 -0.98 11.71
N GLN A 63 -9.48 -1.91 10.81
CA GLN A 63 -10.40 -3.01 11.10
C GLN A 63 -9.88 -3.89 12.23
N LEU A 64 -8.58 -4.27 12.18
CA LEU A 64 -7.92 -5.07 13.20
C LEU A 64 -7.93 -4.38 14.57
N ARG A 65 -7.65 -3.07 14.62
CA ARG A 65 -7.71 -2.28 15.86
C ARG A 65 -9.12 -2.11 16.41
N SER A 66 -10.12 -1.96 15.54
CA SER A 66 -11.51 -1.72 15.94
C SER A 66 -12.28 -2.97 16.38
N GLY A 67 -11.68 -4.17 16.28
CA GLY A 67 -12.36 -5.44 16.59
C GLY A 67 -13.55 -5.77 15.67
N ALA A 68 -13.75 -5.00 14.59
CA ALA A 68 -14.86 -5.17 13.64
C ALA A 68 -14.62 -6.30 12.63
N VAL A 69 -13.86 -7.33 13.02
CA VAL A 69 -13.76 -8.59 12.28
C VAL A 69 -14.75 -9.54 12.95
N LYS A 70 -16.01 -9.46 12.52
CA LYS A 70 -17.01 -10.50 12.77
C LYS A 70 -16.89 -11.59 11.73
#